data_AF-W4URT4-F1
#
_entry.id   AF-W4URT4-F1
#
_cell.length_a   1.000
_cell.length_b   1.000
_cell.length_c   1.000
_cell.angle_alpha   90.00
_cell.angle_beta   90.00
_cell.angle_gamma   90.00
#
_symmetry.space_group_name_H-M   'P 1'
#
loop_
_entity.id
_entity.type
_entity.pdbx_description
1 polymer ?
#
loop_
_entity_poly.entity_id
_entity_poly.type
_entity_poly.pdbx_seq_one_letter_code
_entity_poly.pdbx_strand_id
1 'polypeptide(L)' 'MFHHDCVPSGGQTWLRSLKVCELHYDADGRIRTIEGLDK' A
#
# COMPACT_ATOMS: atom_id res chain seq x y z
N MET A 1 -4.47 -4.79 3.88
CA MET A 1 -4.67 -4.40 2.47
C MET A 1 -3.52 -4.97 1.65
N PHE A 2 -3.81 -5.79 0.64
CA PHE A 2 -2.80 -6.21 -0.34
C PHE A 2 -2.67 -5.13 -1.42
N HIS A 3 -1.45 -4.79 -1.81
CA HIS A 3 -1.17 -3.79 -2.85
C HIS A 3 0.16 -4.09 -3.54
N HIS A 4 0.57 -3.20 -4.46
CA HIS A 4 1.87 -3.29 -5.11
C HIS A 4 2.44 -1.89 -5.36
N ASP A 5 3.75 -1.82 -5.52
CA ASP A 5 4.45 -0.62 -5.98
C ASP A 5 5.63 -0.95 -6.89
N CYS A 6 6.39 0.08 -7.28
CA CYS A 6 7.58 -0.03 -8.13
C CYS A 6 8.87 0.35 -7.38
N VAL A 7 8.88 0.37 -6.04
CA VAL A 7 10.05 0.85 -5.28
C VAL A 7 11.25 -0.07 -5.48
N PRO A 8 11.13 -1.41 -5.35
CA PRO A 8 12.28 -2.31 -5.53
C PRO A 8 12.84 -2.34 -6.96
N SER A 9 12.04 -1.93 -7.95
CA SER A 9 12.41 -1.88 -9.36
C SER A 9 12.93 -0.50 -9.80
N GLY A 10 13.15 0.44 -8.87
CA GLY A 10 13.62 1.79 -9.19
C GLY A 10 12.61 2.61 -9.98
N GLY A 11 11.30 2.36 -9.80
CA GLY A 11 10.22 3.09 -10.45
C GLY A 11 9.80 2.53 -11.81
N GLN A 12 10.29 1.37 -12.24
CA GLN A 12 9.84 0.74 -13.48
C GLN A 12 8.40 0.24 -13.35
N THR A 13 7.47 0.90 -14.04
CA THR A 13 6.02 0.69 -13.87
C THR A 13 5.52 -0.70 -14.27
N TRP A 14 6.27 -1.40 -15.14
CA TRP A 14 5.97 -2.78 -15.55
C TRP A 14 6.57 -3.84 -14.61
N LEU A 15 7.52 -3.49 -13.75
CA LEU A 15 8.09 -4.39 -12.74
C LEU A 15 7.60 -3.98 -11.35
N ARG A 16 6.54 -4.63 -10.88
CA ARG A 16 5.90 -4.32 -9.60
C ARG A 16 6.11 -5.43 -8.59
N SER A 17 6.15 -5.06 -7.32
CA SER A 17 6.33 -5.99 -6.20
C SER A 17 5.11 -5.99 -5.29
N LEU A 18 4.71 -7.18 -4.81
CA LEU A 18 3.60 -7.32 -3.88
C LEU A 18 4.00 -6.77 -2.50
N LYS A 19 3.08 -6.05 -1.87
CA LYS A 19 3.17 -5.55 -0.50
C LYS A 19 1.87 -5.79 0.27
N VAL A 20 1.96 -5.76 1.59
CA VAL A 20 0.82 -5.92 2.49
C VAL A 20 0.99 -5.03 3.72
N CYS A 21 -0.10 -4.41 4.14
CA CYS A 21 -0.19 -3.60 5.34
C CYS A 21 -1.50 -3.88 6.09
N GLU A 22 -1.59 -3.45 7.34
CA GLU A 22 -2.84 -3.55 8.12
C GLU A 22 -3.91 -2.58 7.60
N LEU A 23 -5.17 -2.98 7.66
CA LEU A 23 -6.32 -2.15 7.29
C LEU A 23 -7.17 -1.94 8.54
N HIS A 24 -7.41 -0.67 8.91
CA HIS A 24 -8.22 -0.32 10.07
C HIS A 24 -9.50 0.40 9.65
N TYR A 25 -10.57 0.10 10.37
CA TYR A 25 -11.82 0.84 10.35
C TYR A 25 -11.88 1.77 11.57
N ASP A 26 -12.47 2.95 11.41
CA ASP A 26 -12.82 3.79 12.56
C ASP A 26 -14.15 3.37 13.20
N ALA A 27 -14.56 4.08 14.25
CA ALA A 27 -15.77 3.78 15.02
C ALA A 27 -17.06 3.93 14.18
N ASP A 28 -17.02 4.75 13.13
CA ASP A 28 -18.13 4.96 12.20
C ASP A 28 -18.10 3.95 11.04
N GLY A 29 -17.15 2.99 11.06
CA GLY A 29 -16.98 1.96 10.05
C GLY A 29 -16.30 2.45 8.76
N ARG A 30 -15.69 3.64 8.75
CA ARG A 30 -14.94 4.13 7.58
C ARG A 30 -13.53 3.56 7.58
N ILE A 31 -13.00 3.31 6.39
CA ILE A 31 -11.60 2.88 6.20
C ILE A 31 -10.67 4.06 6.46
N ARG A 32 -9.65 3.86 7.29
CA ARG A 32 -8.61 4.87 7.50
C ARG A 32 -7.68 4.92 6.29
N THR A 33 -7.38 6.13 5.82
CA THR A 33 -6.40 6.34 4.74
C THR A 33 -5.03 5.82 5.17
N ILE A 34 -4.37 5.10 4.28
CA ILE A 34 -3.02 4.57 4.47
C ILE A 34 -2.06 5.46 3.68
N GLU A 35 -1.07 6.04 4.35
CA GLU A 35 -0.04 6.83 3.68
C GLU A 35 0.88 5.91 2.85
N GLY A 36 1.13 6.29 1.60
CA GLY A 36 1.98 5.51 0.68
C GLY A 36 3.49 5.68 0.93
N LEU A 37 3.91 5.79 2.19
CA LEU A 37 5.31 6.04 2.59
C LEU A 37 6.11 4.76 2.87
N ASP A 38 5.73 3.64 2.24
CA ASP A 38 6.48 2.40 2.40
C ASP A 38 7.89 2.56 1.80
N LYS A 39 8.91 2.36 2.64
CA LYS A 39 10.33 2.35 2.24
C LYS A 39 10.65 1.20 1.28
#